data_AF-A0A392QGK7-F1
#
_entry.id   AF-A0A392QGK7-F1
#
_cell.length_a   1.000
_cell.length_b   1.000
_cell.length_c   1.000
_cell.angle_alpha   90.00
_cell.angle_beta   90.00
_cell.angle_gamma   90.00
#
_symmetry.space_group_name_H-M   'P 1'
#
loop_
_entity.id
_entity.type
_entity.pdbx_description
1 polymer ?
#
loop_
_entity_poly.entity_id
_entity_poly.type
_entity_poly.pdbx_seq_one_letter_code
_entity_poly.pdbx_strand_id
1 'polypeptide(L)'
;MAPAITLVGPPEIYTLKSTTTIAAPTQTTLTTTDAAPTNNPSLDQMLANFNFLATDQNSPMASTEKNSPTFLSTGNPCLDFFFHVVPDTPSETLVQRLQLAWSHDQLTTLKLVFNLRGVCGTGKSDREGFYNAALWLHEHHPRTLASNVASLAADFGYFKDLPEILYRLLEG
;
A
#
# COMPACT_ATOMS: atom_id res chain seq x y z
N MET A 1 -4.40 -14.76 57.72
CA MET A 1 -5.36 -15.21 56.69
C MET A 1 -5.49 -14.10 55.67
N ALA A 2 -4.95 -14.28 54.46
CA ALA A 2 -5.10 -13.32 53.36
C ALA A 2 -6.44 -13.55 52.64
N PRO A 3 -7.14 -12.51 52.17
CA PRO A 3 -8.41 -12.68 51.49
C PRO A 3 -8.19 -13.21 50.05
N ALA A 4 -9.11 -14.07 49.60
CA ALA A 4 -9.08 -14.65 48.27
C ALA A 4 -9.39 -13.56 47.21
N ILE A 5 -8.56 -13.50 46.16
CA ILE A 5 -8.77 -12.63 45.01
C ILE A 5 -9.69 -13.37 44.03
N THR A 6 -10.92 -12.90 43.89
CA THR A 6 -11.85 -13.41 42.88
C THR A 6 -11.46 -12.83 41.52
N LEU A 7 -11.05 -13.70 40.59
CA LEU A 7 -10.78 -13.31 39.22
C LEU A 7 -12.13 -13.04 38.52
N VAL A 8 -12.44 -11.77 38.27
CA VAL A 8 -13.58 -11.40 37.42
C VAL A 8 -13.23 -11.78 35.99
N GLY A 9 -14.08 -12.60 35.36
CA GLY A 9 -13.91 -13.05 33.99
C GLY A 9 -13.79 -11.90 32.98
N PRO A 10 -13.37 -12.19 31.74
CA PRO A 10 -13.17 -11.14 30.73
C PRO A 10 -14.45 -10.33 30.52
N PRO A 11 -14.35 -9.02 30.25
CA PRO A 11 -15.50 -8.13 30.11
C PRO A 11 -16.41 -8.59 28.97
N GLU A 12 -17.70 -8.76 29.25
CA GLU A 12 -18.71 -9.06 28.25
C GLU A 12 -19.01 -7.79 27.42
N ILE A 13 -18.90 -7.89 26.09
CA ILE A 13 -19.28 -6.82 25.16
C ILE A 13 -20.79 -6.88 24.97
N TYR A 14 -21.52 -5.97 25.62
CA TYR A 14 -22.95 -5.78 25.36
C TYR A 14 -23.13 -5.22 23.94
N THR A 15 -23.61 -6.05 23.02
CA THR A 15 -24.02 -5.61 21.69
C THR A 15 -25.36 -4.88 21.82
N LEU A 16 -25.34 -3.55 21.79
CA LEU A 16 -26.57 -2.77 21.63
C LEU A 16 -27.17 -3.13 20.27
N LYS A 17 -28.31 -3.83 20.29
CA LYS A 17 -29.16 -4.00 19.10
C LYS A 17 -29.65 -2.63 18.67
N SER A 18 -28.91 -2.01 17.76
CA SER A 18 -29.43 -0.90 16.98
C SER A 18 -30.45 -1.50 16.01
N THR A 19 -31.73 -1.29 16.29
CA THR A 19 -32.79 -1.56 15.33
C THR A 19 -32.63 -0.59 14.17
N THR A 20 -31.88 -1.00 13.15
CA THR A 20 -31.90 -0.33 11.85
C THR A 20 -33.14 -0.82 11.13
N THR A 21 -34.21 -0.06 11.24
CA THR A 21 -35.29 -0.10 10.24
C THR A 21 -34.66 0.24 8.90
N ILE A 22 -34.69 -0.71 7.97
CA ILE A 22 -34.31 -0.48 6.56
C ILE A 22 -35.40 0.42 5.97
N ALA A 23 -35.17 1.73 5.98
CA ALA A 23 -35.83 2.64 5.07
C ALA A 23 -35.05 2.64 3.75
N ALA A 24 -35.78 2.50 2.64
CA ALA A 24 -35.28 2.56 1.27
C ALA A 24 -34.37 3.79 1.05
N PRO A 25 -33.42 3.75 0.09
CA PRO A 25 -32.51 4.86 -0.17
C PRO A 25 -33.34 6.04 -0.70
N THR A 26 -33.64 6.98 0.18
CA THR A 26 -34.09 8.29 -0.27
C THR A 26 -32.85 8.96 -0.81
N GLN A 27 -32.80 9.14 -2.14
CA GLN A 27 -31.84 10.04 -2.76
C GLN A 27 -32.06 11.41 -2.13
N THR A 28 -31.19 11.77 -1.18
CA THR A 28 -31.09 13.15 -0.74
C THR A 28 -30.51 13.92 -1.92
N THR A 29 -31.41 14.52 -2.69
CA THR A 29 -31.08 15.57 -3.63
C THR A 29 -30.32 16.61 -2.81
N LEU A 30 -29.01 16.73 -3.01
CA LEU A 30 -28.22 17.80 -2.42
C LEU A 30 -28.68 19.09 -3.09
N THR A 31 -29.65 19.76 -2.47
CA THR A 31 -29.94 21.16 -2.75
C THR A 31 -28.66 21.94 -2.51
N THR A 32 -28.06 22.42 -3.59
CA THR A 32 -27.06 23.49 -3.60
C THR A 32 -27.61 24.62 -2.76
N THR A 33 -27.19 24.67 -1.50
CA THR A 33 -27.46 25.79 -0.62
C THR A 33 -26.08 26.26 -0.21
N ASP A 34 -25.70 27.42 -0.73
CA ASP A 34 -24.48 28.13 -0.38
C ASP A 34 -24.31 28.15 1.15
N ALA A 35 -23.42 27.29 1.65
CA ALA A 35 -23.12 27.21 3.07
C ALA A 35 -22.27 28.44 3.41
N ALA A 36 -22.84 29.35 4.20
CA ALA A 36 -22.11 30.46 4.79
C ALA A 36 -20.88 29.91 5.55
N PRO A 37 -19.71 30.59 5.48
CA PRO A 37 -18.53 30.16 6.21
C PRO A 37 -18.88 30.07 7.68
N THR A 38 -18.63 28.91 8.29
CA THR A 38 -18.60 28.85 9.75
C THR A 38 -17.51 29.83 10.16
N ASN A 39 -17.72 30.69 11.16
CA ASN A 39 -16.68 31.63 11.64
C ASN A 39 -15.41 30.94 12.22
N ASN A 40 -15.19 29.66 11.90
CA ASN A 40 -14.08 28.79 12.27
C ASN A 40 -13.31 28.37 11.01
N PRO A 41 -12.21 29.06 10.66
CA PRO A 41 -11.45 28.80 9.44
C PRO A 41 -10.88 27.38 9.34
N SER A 42 -10.63 26.73 10.49
CA SER A 42 -10.20 25.33 10.54
C SER A 42 -11.28 24.34 10.11
N LEU A 43 -12.54 24.61 10.46
CA LEU A 43 -13.68 23.76 10.12
C LEU A 43 -14.03 23.95 8.64
N ASP A 44 -13.99 25.18 8.15
CA ASP A 44 -14.18 25.50 6.73
C ASP A 44 -13.08 24.84 5.86
N GLN A 45 -11.82 24.87 6.31
CA GLN A 45 -10.72 24.21 5.61
C GLN A 45 -10.87 22.67 5.61
N MET A 46 -11.32 22.08 6.72
CA MET A 46 -11.60 20.64 6.78
C MET A 46 -12.74 20.26 5.84
N LEU A 47 -13.80 21.06 5.79
CA LEU A 47 -14.96 20.84 4.93
C LEU A 47 -14.61 21.01 3.43
N ALA A 48 -13.79 22.02 3.10
CA ALA A 48 -13.27 22.22 1.75
C ALA A 48 -12.40 21.04 1.30
N ASN A 49 -11.49 20.56 2.15
CA ASN A 49 -10.68 19.38 1.86
C ASN A 49 -11.55 18.12 1.69
N PHE A 50 -12.57 17.95 2.54
CA PHE A 50 -13.49 16.81 2.43
C PHE A 50 -14.27 16.82 1.11
N ASN A 51 -14.81 17.97 0.72
CA ASN A 51 -15.53 18.12 -0.54
C ASN A 51 -14.61 17.92 -1.75
N PHE A 52 -13.36 18.38 -1.69
CA PHE A 52 -12.35 18.13 -2.71
C PHE A 52 -12.08 16.62 -2.88
N LEU A 53 -11.87 15.91 -1.76
CA LEU A 53 -11.66 14.45 -1.77
C LEU A 53 -12.88 13.67 -2.25
N ALA A 54 -14.10 14.20 -2.04
CA ALA A 54 -15.35 13.60 -2.50
C ALA A 54 -15.55 13.75 -4.03
N THR A 55 -15.07 14.85 -4.63
CA THR A 55 -15.15 15.07 -6.08
C THR A 55 -14.15 14.22 -6.88
N ASP A 56 -13.06 13.78 -6.26
CA ASP A 56 -12.05 12.91 -6.88
C ASP A 56 -12.42 11.40 -6.85
N GLN A 57 -13.59 11.05 -6.28
CA GLN A 57 -14.02 9.65 -6.07
C GLN A 57 -14.51 8.91 -7.34
N ASN A 58 -14.37 9.48 -8.54
CA ASN A 58 -14.61 8.75 -9.78
C ASN A 58 -13.43 7.84 -10.18
N SER A 59 -12.55 7.50 -9.23
CA SER A 59 -11.49 6.54 -9.46
C SER A 59 -12.08 5.18 -9.83
N PRO A 60 -11.74 4.62 -11.00
CA PRO A 60 -12.34 3.38 -11.45
C PRO A 60 -11.97 2.25 -10.50
N MET A 61 -12.99 1.51 -10.05
CA MET A 61 -12.86 0.38 -9.12
C MET A 61 -12.92 -0.94 -9.88
N ALA A 62 -12.19 -1.93 -9.39
CA ALA A 62 -12.21 -3.31 -9.89
C ALA A 62 -12.36 -4.30 -8.74
N SER A 63 -12.60 -5.56 -9.08
CA SER A 63 -12.63 -6.65 -8.11
C SER A 63 -11.26 -7.35 -8.08
N THR A 64 -10.76 -7.65 -6.89
CA THR A 64 -9.59 -8.52 -6.71
C THR A 64 -9.93 -9.98 -7.06
N GLU A 65 -8.93 -10.86 -7.08
CA GLU A 65 -9.14 -12.32 -7.25
C GLU A 65 -10.16 -12.89 -6.25
N LYS A 66 -10.27 -12.28 -5.05
CA LYS A 66 -11.23 -12.68 -4.01
C LYS A 66 -12.58 -11.96 -4.10
N ASN A 67 -12.89 -11.34 -5.24
CA ASN A 67 -14.10 -10.55 -5.48
C ASN A 67 -14.29 -9.37 -4.52
N SER A 68 -13.22 -8.89 -3.87
CA SER A 68 -13.31 -7.69 -3.03
C SER A 68 -13.15 -6.42 -3.89
N PRO A 69 -13.92 -5.36 -3.64
CA PRO A 69 -13.73 -4.09 -4.35
C PRO A 69 -12.38 -3.48 -3.99
N THR A 70 -11.64 -3.01 -5.00
CA THR A 70 -10.38 -2.27 -4.88
C THR A 70 -10.33 -1.15 -5.90
N PHE A 71 -9.58 -0.09 -5.61
CA PHE A 71 -9.27 0.93 -6.60
C PHE A 71 -8.29 0.38 -7.64
N LEU A 72 -8.44 0.76 -8.91
CA LEU A 72 -7.48 0.42 -9.98
C LEU A 72 -6.16 1.16 -9.85
N SER A 73 -6.20 2.37 -9.28
CA SER A 73 -5.05 3.21 -8.98
C SER A 73 -5.41 4.13 -7.83
N THR A 74 -4.40 4.46 -7.03
CA THR A 74 -4.46 5.41 -5.93
C THR A 74 -4.03 6.83 -6.35
N GLY A 75 -3.68 7.03 -7.62
CA GLY A 75 -3.10 8.28 -8.13
C GLY A 75 -1.62 8.47 -7.78
N ASN A 76 -1.05 7.64 -6.90
CA ASN A 76 0.38 7.64 -6.56
C ASN A 76 1.04 6.36 -7.08
N PRO A 77 1.97 6.44 -8.05
CA PRO A 77 2.64 5.28 -8.62
C PRO A 77 3.40 4.40 -7.61
N CYS A 78 4.00 5.00 -6.58
CA CYS A 78 4.70 4.26 -5.53
C CYS A 78 3.73 3.45 -4.67
N LEU A 79 2.57 4.03 -4.34
CA LEU A 79 1.54 3.35 -3.58
C LEU A 79 0.87 2.25 -4.43
N ASP A 80 0.68 2.51 -5.72
CA ASP A 80 0.17 1.52 -6.66
C ASP A 80 1.15 0.34 -6.81
N PHE A 81 2.45 0.60 -6.87
CA PHE A 81 3.47 -0.44 -6.84
C PHE A 81 3.36 -1.26 -5.54
N PHE A 82 3.19 -0.60 -4.39
CA PHE A 82 3.04 -1.29 -3.11
C PHE A 82 1.77 -2.14 -3.01
N PHE A 83 0.64 -1.78 -3.61
CA PHE A 83 -0.57 -2.62 -3.50
C PHE A 83 -0.71 -3.65 -4.61
N HIS A 84 -0.33 -3.31 -5.84
CA HIS A 84 -0.60 -4.15 -7.01
C HIS A 84 0.52 -5.14 -7.32
N VAL A 85 1.75 -4.93 -6.83
CA VAL A 85 2.81 -5.93 -6.95
C VAL A 85 2.61 -7.00 -5.88
N VAL A 86 2.00 -8.11 -6.28
CA VAL A 86 1.73 -9.28 -5.44
C VAL A 86 2.52 -10.50 -5.94
N PRO A 87 2.67 -11.56 -5.13
CA PRO A 87 3.14 -12.84 -5.65
C PRO A 87 2.34 -13.22 -6.90
N ASP A 88 3.01 -13.76 -7.91
CA ASP A 88 2.46 -14.11 -9.23
C ASP A 88 2.17 -12.93 -10.19
N THR A 89 2.59 -11.71 -9.84
CA THR A 89 2.58 -10.59 -10.81
C THR A 89 3.54 -10.88 -11.96
N PRO A 90 3.10 -10.79 -13.24
CA PRO A 90 3.99 -10.94 -14.38
C PRO A 90 5.15 -9.94 -14.34
N SER A 91 6.35 -10.39 -14.75
CA SER A 91 7.57 -9.57 -14.72
C SER A 91 7.42 -8.26 -15.49
N GLU A 92 6.77 -8.29 -16.66
CA GLU A 92 6.50 -7.10 -17.47
C GLU A 92 5.67 -6.05 -16.71
N THR A 93 4.57 -6.47 -16.08
CA THR A 93 3.70 -5.59 -15.29
C THR A 93 4.44 -5.01 -14.09
N LEU A 94 5.27 -5.82 -13.43
CA LEU A 94 6.11 -5.37 -12.32
C LEU A 94 7.08 -4.28 -12.79
N VAL A 95 7.78 -4.50 -13.90
CA VAL A 95 8.74 -3.54 -14.46
C VAL A 95 8.07 -2.25 -14.91
N GLN A 96 6.89 -2.33 -15.55
CA GLN A 96 6.12 -1.14 -15.93
C GLN A 96 5.74 -0.30 -14.70
N ARG A 97 5.25 -0.93 -13.64
CA ARG A 97 4.91 -0.23 -12.39
C ARG A 97 6.16 0.33 -11.71
N LEU A 98 7.28 -0.39 -11.77
CA LEU A 98 8.56 0.04 -11.23
C LEU A 98 9.03 1.32 -11.92
N GLN A 99 8.95 1.38 -13.26
CA GLN A 99 9.32 2.56 -14.04
C GLN A 99 8.47 3.78 -13.69
N LEU A 100 7.14 3.59 -13.57
CA LEU A 100 6.23 4.66 -13.16
C LEU A 100 6.55 5.18 -11.76
N ALA A 101 6.74 4.27 -10.78
CA ALA A 101 7.13 4.62 -9.42
C ALA A 101 8.48 5.35 -9.39
N TRP A 102 9.46 4.86 -10.14
CA TRP A 102 10.80 5.43 -10.20
C TRP A 102 10.81 6.85 -10.77
N SER A 103 9.99 7.10 -11.80
CA SER A 103 9.83 8.43 -12.39
C SER A 103 9.21 9.44 -11.42
N HIS A 104 8.38 8.96 -10.48
CA HIS A 104 7.72 9.77 -9.47
C HIS A 104 8.62 10.04 -8.25
N ASP A 105 9.16 8.98 -7.63
CA ASP A 105 10.09 9.09 -6.50
C ASP A 105 11.05 7.88 -6.47
N GLN A 106 12.29 8.13 -6.85
CA GLN A 106 13.36 7.11 -6.93
C GLN A 106 13.70 6.52 -5.56
N LEU A 107 13.75 7.34 -4.51
CA LEU A 107 14.16 6.89 -3.18
C LEU A 107 13.10 6.00 -2.55
N THR A 108 11.83 6.39 -2.64
CA THR A 108 10.71 5.56 -2.16
C THR A 108 10.60 4.28 -2.97
N THR A 109 10.78 4.36 -4.28
CA THR A 109 10.76 3.17 -5.15
C THR A 109 11.87 2.19 -4.80
N LEU A 110 13.09 2.66 -4.52
CA LEU A 110 14.19 1.78 -4.10
C LEU A 110 13.86 1.06 -2.78
N LYS A 111 13.28 1.76 -1.81
CA LYS A 111 12.81 1.15 -0.55
C LYS A 111 11.73 0.10 -0.80
N LEU A 112 10.81 0.36 -1.74
CA LEU A 112 9.78 -0.58 -2.13
C LEU A 112 10.35 -1.83 -2.80
N VAL A 113 11.37 -1.69 -3.63
CA VAL A 113 12.09 -2.84 -4.24
C VAL A 113 12.71 -3.72 -3.15
N PHE A 114 13.38 -3.13 -2.16
CA PHE A 114 13.95 -3.93 -1.05
C PHE A 114 12.87 -4.49 -0.13
N ASN A 115 11.75 -3.80 0.03
CA ASN A 115 10.56 -4.32 0.70
C ASN A 115 9.95 -5.54 -0.01
N LEU A 116 10.14 -5.71 -1.33
CA LEU A 116 9.76 -6.97 -1.99
C LEU A 116 10.55 -8.13 -1.39
N ARG A 117 11.85 -7.93 -1.15
CA ARG A 117 12.69 -8.99 -0.61
C ARG A 117 12.49 -9.26 0.87
N GLY A 118 12.18 -8.22 1.65
CA GLY A 118 12.08 -8.25 3.10
C GLY A 118 11.39 -9.49 3.64
N VAL A 119 12.06 -10.18 4.57
CA VAL A 119 11.57 -11.39 5.25
C VAL A 119 11.28 -11.12 6.73
N CYS A 120 10.50 -11.99 7.38
CA CYS A 120 10.18 -11.90 8.82
C CYS A 120 9.53 -10.57 9.25
N GLY A 121 8.57 -10.08 8.48
CA GLY A 121 7.78 -8.89 8.82
C GLY A 121 8.39 -7.56 8.38
N THR A 122 9.55 -7.57 7.72
CA THR A 122 10.17 -6.39 7.13
C THR A 122 9.72 -6.09 5.70
N GLY A 123 9.00 -7.03 5.07
CA GLY A 123 8.54 -6.89 3.70
C GLY A 123 7.59 -7.98 3.22
N LYS A 124 7.46 -8.09 1.90
CA LYS A 124 6.49 -8.95 1.21
C LYS A 124 7.00 -10.36 0.93
N SER A 125 8.28 -10.65 1.15
CA SER A 125 8.91 -11.93 0.85
C SER A 125 8.70 -12.42 -0.61
N ASP A 126 8.53 -11.50 -1.55
CA ASP A 126 8.42 -11.78 -2.98
C ASP A 126 9.83 -11.89 -3.60
N ARG A 127 10.31 -13.14 -3.68
CA ARG A 127 11.64 -13.47 -4.18
C ARG A 127 11.81 -13.15 -5.66
N GLU A 128 10.89 -13.61 -6.49
CA GLU A 128 11.02 -13.48 -7.95
C GLU A 128 10.76 -12.05 -8.40
N GLY A 129 9.77 -11.36 -7.80
CA GLY A 129 9.54 -9.95 -8.07
C GLY A 129 10.74 -9.08 -7.71
N PHE A 130 11.41 -9.38 -6.59
CA PHE A 130 12.66 -8.72 -6.22
C PHE A 130 13.77 -8.91 -7.27
N TYR A 131 14.01 -10.14 -7.77
CA TYR A 131 15.06 -10.34 -8.76
C TYR A 131 14.75 -9.63 -10.07
N ASN A 132 13.50 -9.67 -10.54
CA ASN A 132 13.08 -8.92 -11.74
C ASN A 132 13.33 -7.41 -11.57
N ALA A 133 13.01 -6.85 -10.40
CA ALA A 133 13.32 -5.45 -10.11
C ALA A 133 14.83 -5.17 -10.02
N ALA A 134 15.62 -6.09 -9.45
CA ALA A 134 17.07 -5.96 -9.35
C ALA A 134 17.75 -6.01 -10.73
N LEU A 135 17.28 -6.87 -11.64
CA LEU A 135 17.74 -6.91 -13.03
C LEU A 135 17.44 -5.59 -13.75
N TRP A 136 16.23 -5.07 -13.63
CA TRP A 136 15.87 -3.77 -14.19
C TRP A 136 16.75 -2.63 -13.63
N LEU A 137 17.00 -2.63 -12.31
CA LEU A 137 17.89 -1.67 -11.66
C LEU A 137 19.33 -1.79 -12.16
N HIS A 138 19.82 -3.00 -12.44
CA HIS A 138 21.15 -3.19 -13.01
C HIS A 138 21.25 -2.59 -14.42
N GLU A 139 20.24 -2.80 -15.26
CA GLU A 139 20.21 -2.27 -16.63
C GLU A 139 20.15 -0.74 -16.70
N HIS A 140 19.37 -0.11 -15.81
CA HIS A 140 19.08 1.33 -15.88
C HIS A 140 19.88 2.16 -14.88
N HIS A 141 20.13 1.62 -13.68
CA HIS A 141 20.72 2.32 -12.54
C HIS A 141 21.76 1.47 -11.79
N PRO A 142 22.80 0.95 -12.47
CA PRO A 142 23.75 -0.01 -11.89
C PRO A 142 24.51 0.56 -10.69
N ARG A 143 24.81 1.87 -10.70
CA ARG A 143 25.48 2.54 -9.57
C ARG A 143 24.61 2.53 -8.32
N THR A 144 23.30 2.75 -8.46
CA THR A 144 22.36 2.72 -7.33
C THR A 144 22.29 1.32 -6.74
N LEU A 145 22.20 0.30 -7.58
CA LEU A 145 22.22 -1.09 -7.10
C LEU A 145 23.52 -1.38 -6.36
N ALA A 146 24.68 -1.09 -6.97
CA ALA A 146 26.00 -1.34 -6.39
C ALA A 146 26.21 -0.63 -5.03
N SER A 147 25.79 0.63 -4.91
CA SER A 147 25.91 1.39 -3.66
C SER A 147 25.02 0.87 -2.53
N ASN A 148 23.97 0.10 -2.84
CA ASN A 148 23.01 -0.41 -1.87
C ASN A 148 23.14 -1.93 -1.60
N VAL A 149 24.14 -2.60 -2.20
CA VAL A 149 24.40 -4.03 -2.00
C VAL A 149 24.57 -4.40 -0.52
N ALA A 150 25.18 -3.54 0.28
CA ALA A 150 25.38 -3.79 1.71
C ALA A 150 24.04 -3.91 2.46
N SER A 151 23.12 -2.98 2.23
CA SER A 151 21.77 -3.01 2.83
C SER A 151 20.95 -4.20 2.35
N LEU A 152 21.18 -4.63 1.11
CA LEU A 152 20.54 -5.81 0.54
C LEU A 152 20.97 -7.09 1.25
N ALA A 153 22.26 -7.23 1.54
CA ALA A 153 22.81 -8.41 2.20
C ALA A 153 22.59 -8.42 3.73
N ALA A 154 22.52 -7.25 4.36
CA ALA A 154 22.45 -7.11 5.81
C ALA A 154 21.04 -6.92 6.37
N ASP A 155 20.21 -6.09 5.73
CA ASP A 155 19.00 -5.56 6.35
C ASP A 155 17.70 -6.17 5.80
N PHE A 156 17.61 -6.35 4.47
CA PHE A 156 16.35 -6.72 3.80
C PHE A 156 16.36 -8.11 3.16
N GLY A 157 17.52 -8.58 2.73
CA GLY A 157 17.68 -9.84 2.01
C GLY A 157 18.54 -10.84 2.74
N TYR A 158 19.00 -11.82 1.98
CA TYR A 158 19.98 -12.79 2.43
C TYR A 158 21.25 -12.62 1.62
N PHE A 159 22.39 -12.96 2.21
CA PHE A 159 23.67 -12.96 1.51
C PHE A 159 23.64 -13.78 0.20
N LYS A 160 22.84 -14.86 0.14
CA LYS A 160 22.65 -15.69 -1.07
C LYS A 160 22.00 -14.96 -2.25
N ASP A 161 21.45 -13.78 -2.05
CA ASP A 161 20.80 -13.02 -3.12
C ASP A 161 21.79 -12.36 -4.07
N LEU A 162 22.96 -12.00 -3.57
CA LEU A 162 24.03 -11.45 -4.40
C LEU A 162 24.51 -12.43 -5.47
N PRO A 163 24.91 -13.68 -5.14
CA PRO A 163 25.31 -14.64 -6.17
C PRO A 163 24.14 -15.02 -7.10
N GLU A 164 22.90 -15.04 -6.61
CA GLU A 164 21.73 -15.30 -7.46
C GLU A 164 21.49 -14.17 -8.49
N ILE A 165 21.60 -12.90 -8.07
CA ILE A 165 21.50 -11.76 -8.99
C ILE A 165 22.61 -11.84 -10.05
N LEU A 166 23.84 -12.13 -9.63
CA LEU A 166 24.97 -12.28 -10.55
C LEU A 166 24.78 -13.43 -11.53
N TYR A 167 24.27 -14.57 -11.05
CA TYR A 167 23.96 -15.72 -11.89
C TYR A 167 22.94 -15.38 -12.98
N ARG A 168 21.83 -14.72 -12.62
CA ARG A 168 20.81 -14.29 -13.59
C ARG A 168 21.34 -13.25 -14.59
N LEU A 169 22.21 -12.35 -14.15
CA LEU A 169 22.87 -11.39 -15.04
C LEU A 169 23.79 -12.06 -16.08
N LEU A 170 24.36 -13.21 -15.75
CA LEU A 170 25.27 -13.95 -16.62
C LEU A 170 24.52 -14.88 -17.58
N GLU A 171 23.42 -15.49 -17.15
CA GLU A 171 22.66 -16.44 -17.97
C GLU A 171 21.63 -15.79 -18.90
N GLY A 172 21.15 -14.58 -18.59
CA GLY A 172 20.11 -13.88 -19.35
C GLY A 172 18.73 -14.49 -19.15
#